data_AF-A0A442KKS7-F1
#
_entry.id   AF-A0A442KKS7-F1
#
_cell.length_a   1.000
_cell.length_b   1.000
_cell.length_c   1.000
_cell.angle_alpha   90.00
_cell.angle_beta   90.00
_cell.angle_gamma   90.00
#
_symmetry.space_group_name_H-M   'P 1'
#
loop_
_entity.id
_entity.type
_entity.pdbx_description
1 polymer ?
#
loop_
_entity_poly.entity_id
_entity_poly.type
_entity_poly.pdbx_seq_one_letter_code
_entity_poly.pdbx_strand_id
1 'polypeptide(L)'
;MTPTRAAPHDPKTKGRSGVSNGNKTFVAADGRTVWAKRFRDLVSDHASDLGGSENLSQSQKALVRRAAALGIELERMEGDLAEGRPVDLDLFGRLSGHQRRILETLGIERKAKNVTPTLQQYRAQRQAGGL
;
A
#
# COMPACT_ATOMS: atom_id res chain seq x y z
N MET A 1 -44.41 25.75 -7.33
CA MET A 1 -44.00 24.63 -6.44
C MET A 1 -42.50 24.69 -6.25
N THR A 2 -42.06 25.23 -5.13
CA THR A 2 -40.65 25.28 -4.72
C THR A 2 -40.31 23.95 -4.05
N PRO A 3 -39.27 23.21 -4.47
CA PRO A 3 -38.90 21.98 -3.79
C PRO A 3 -38.35 22.31 -2.40
N THR A 4 -39.03 21.82 -1.36
CA THR A 4 -38.57 21.84 0.03
C THR A 4 -37.24 21.12 0.12
N ARG A 5 -36.16 21.84 0.43
CA ARG A 5 -34.83 21.27 0.68
C ARG A 5 -34.93 20.36 1.90
N ALA A 6 -34.71 19.06 1.72
CA ALA A 6 -34.65 18.11 2.83
C ALA A 6 -33.63 18.58 3.88
N ALA A 7 -34.00 18.50 5.16
CA ALA A 7 -33.10 18.84 6.25
C ALA A 7 -31.80 18.02 6.16
N PRO A 8 -30.62 18.59 6.49
CA PRO A 8 -29.37 17.86 6.45
C PRO A 8 -29.48 16.63 7.35
N HIS A 9 -29.21 15.45 6.77
CA HIS A 9 -29.18 14.20 7.51
C HIS A 9 -28.05 14.29 8.55
N ASP A 10 -28.39 14.45 9.82
CA ASP A 10 -27.43 14.42 10.92
C ASP A 10 -26.98 12.97 11.12
N PRO A 11 -25.77 12.57 10.68
CA PRO A 11 -25.36 11.20 10.78
C PRO A 11 -25.18 10.86 12.26
N LYS A 12 -26.05 9.97 12.78
CA LYS A 12 -25.94 9.44 14.16
C LYS A 12 -24.47 9.19 14.51
N THR A 13 -23.98 9.84 15.56
CA THR A 13 -22.57 9.90 15.99
C THR A 13 -21.93 8.52 16.20
N LYS A 14 -22.74 7.45 16.30
CA LYS A 14 -22.32 6.05 16.51
C LYS A 14 -22.79 5.06 15.43
N GLY A 15 -23.05 5.52 14.20
CA GLY A 15 -23.47 4.62 13.09
C GLY A 15 -22.34 4.02 12.24
N ARG A 16 -21.11 4.55 12.36
CA ARG A 16 -20.00 4.16 11.49
C ARG A 16 -19.38 2.83 11.95
N SER A 17 -18.99 1.99 10.98
CA SER A 17 -18.31 0.74 11.28
C SER A 17 -16.95 0.97 11.96
N GLY A 18 -16.49 -0.02 12.73
CA GLY A 18 -15.15 0.02 13.34
C GLY A 18 -14.03 0.19 12.29
N VAL A 19 -14.23 -0.29 11.06
CA VAL A 19 -13.28 -0.09 9.95
C VAL A 19 -13.29 1.36 9.48
N SER A 20 -14.48 1.95 9.31
CA SER A 20 -14.65 3.35 8.92
C SER A 20 -14.12 4.34 9.97
N ASN A 21 -13.96 3.90 11.21
CA ASN A 21 -13.40 4.68 12.32
C ASN A 21 -11.90 4.40 12.55
N GLY A 22 -11.30 3.45 11.83
CA GLY A 22 -9.90 3.06 12.01
C GLY A 22 -9.63 2.10 13.18
N ASN A 23 -10.64 1.75 13.97
CA ASN A 23 -10.52 0.84 15.12
C ASN A 23 -10.40 -0.64 14.75
N LYS A 24 -10.82 -1.01 13.52
CA LYS A 24 -10.73 -2.38 13.00
C LYS A 24 -10.15 -2.40 11.60
N THR A 25 -9.35 -3.41 11.29
CA THR A 25 -8.85 -3.63 9.92
C THR A 25 -9.87 -4.33 9.03
N PHE A 26 -10.63 -5.26 9.59
CA PHE A 26 -11.57 -6.11 8.86
C PHE A 26 -12.98 -5.96 9.44
N VAL A 27 -13.98 -6.17 8.57
CA VAL A 27 -15.39 -6.13 8.98
C VAL A 27 -15.72 -7.35 9.86
N ALA A 28 -15.27 -8.54 9.46
CA ALA A 28 -15.67 -9.80 10.10
C ALA A 28 -14.52 -10.82 10.29
N ALA A 29 -13.26 -10.44 10.07
CA ALA A 29 -12.12 -11.35 10.23
C ALA A 29 -11.33 -11.11 11.52
N ASP A 30 -10.71 -12.16 12.06
CA ASP A 30 -9.76 -12.03 13.17
C ASP A 30 -8.50 -11.28 12.69
N GLY A 31 -8.23 -10.13 13.30
CA GLY A 31 -7.07 -9.31 13.01
C GLY A 31 -5.75 -9.89 13.56
N ARG A 32 -5.76 -10.94 14.37
CA ARG A 32 -4.57 -11.38 15.12
C ARG A 32 -3.69 -12.39 14.40
N THR A 33 -4.16 -12.97 13.30
CA THR A 33 -3.40 -13.94 12.50
C THR A 33 -2.15 -13.30 11.89
N VAL A 34 -1.16 -14.13 11.52
CA VAL A 34 0.09 -13.67 10.89
C VAL A 34 -0.20 -12.88 9.61
N TRP A 35 -1.06 -13.42 8.73
CA TRP A 35 -1.45 -12.74 7.49
C TRP A 35 -2.28 -11.48 7.73
N ALA A 36 -3.13 -11.44 8.77
CA ALA A 36 -3.86 -10.24 9.15
C ALA A 36 -2.95 -9.13 9.68
N LYS A 37 -1.87 -9.49 10.39
CA LYS A 37 -0.81 -8.57 10.82
C LYS A 37 -0.04 -8.04 9.61
N ARG A 38 0.47 -8.94 8.77
CA ARG A 38 1.20 -8.58 7.56
C ARG A 38 0.39 -7.67 6.63
N PHE A 39 -0.91 -7.93 6.49
CA PHE A 39 -1.81 -7.06 5.72
C PHE A 39 -1.88 -5.63 6.29
N ARG A 40 -1.92 -5.48 7.63
CA ARG A 40 -1.89 -4.15 8.26
C ARG A 40 -0.55 -3.46 8.02
N ASP A 41 0.55 -4.20 8.10
CA ASP A 41 1.89 -3.65 7.87
C ASP A 41 1.97 -3.08 6.45
N LEU A 42 1.60 -3.87 5.43
CA LEU A 42 1.58 -3.40 4.04
C LEU A 42 0.65 -2.19 3.81
N VAL A 43 -0.53 -2.16 4.45
CA VAL A 43 -1.43 -1.00 4.38
C VAL A 43 -0.78 0.24 5.02
N SER A 44 -0.10 0.07 6.15
CA SER A 44 0.58 1.15 6.87
C SER A 44 1.76 1.68 6.06
N ASP A 45 2.57 0.79 5.48
CA ASP A 45 3.75 1.14 4.70
C ASP A 45 3.36 1.91 3.44
N HIS A 46 2.40 1.38 2.65
CA HIS A 46 1.88 2.08 1.48
C HIS A 46 1.24 3.42 1.82
N ALA A 47 0.54 3.53 2.96
CA ALA A 47 0.00 4.81 3.39
C ALA A 47 1.11 5.80 3.79
N SER A 48 2.17 5.31 4.43
CA SER A 48 3.34 6.11 4.82
C SER A 48 4.10 6.63 3.61
N ASP A 49 4.29 5.81 2.58
CA ASP A 49 4.90 6.20 1.29
C ASP A 49 4.13 7.34 0.61
N LEU A 50 2.82 7.40 0.84
CA LEU A 50 1.92 8.43 0.31
C LEU A 50 1.71 9.62 1.26
N GLY A 51 2.55 9.75 2.28
CA GLY A 51 2.53 10.88 3.22
C GLY A 51 1.60 10.72 4.41
N GLY A 52 1.14 9.50 4.72
CA GLY A 52 0.33 9.19 5.90
C GLY A 52 -1.16 8.99 5.60
N SER A 53 -1.82 8.18 6.42
CA SER A 53 -3.22 7.76 6.20
C SER A 53 -4.23 8.90 6.26
N GLU A 54 -3.94 9.95 7.00
CA GLU A 54 -4.72 11.17 7.16
C GLU A 54 -4.75 12.01 5.88
N ASN A 55 -3.70 11.91 5.06
CA ASN A 55 -3.59 12.62 3.79
C ASN A 55 -4.23 11.88 2.61
N LEU A 56 -4.79 10.68 2.84
CA LEU A 56 -5.43 9.87 1.82
C LEU A 56 -6.95 10.04 1.79
N SER A 57 -7.47 10.27 0.58
CA SER A 57 -8.89 10.11 0.29
C SER A 57 -9.37 8.68 0.57
N GLN A 58 -10.68 8.51 0.77
CA GLN A 58 -11.24 7.16 0.98
C GLN A 58 -11.00 6.23 -0.22
N SER A 59 -11.01 6.77 -1.44
CA SER A 59 -10.70 6.00 -2.66
C SER A 59 -9.24 5.53 -2.66
N GLN A 60 -8.29 6.40 -2.30
CA GLN A 60 -6.88 6.02 -2.16
C GLN A 60 -6.69 4.97 -1.07
N LYS A 61 -7.33 5.11 0.10
CA LYS A 61 -7.32 4.09 1.16
C LYS A 61 -7.84 2.74 0.65
N ALA A 62 -8.87 2.76 -0.17
CA ALA A 62 -9.43 1.55 -0.75
C ALA A 62 -8.49 0.90 -1.78
N LEU A 63 -7.73 1.68 -2.53
CA LEU A 63 -6.67 1.20 -3.44
C LEU A 63 -5.48 0.62 -2.66
N VAL A 64 -4.99 1.32 -1.63
CA VAL A 64 -3.93 0.84 -0.74
C VAL A 64 -4.28 -0.54 -0.16
N ARG A 65 -5.51 -0.71 0.32
CA ARG A 65 -5.98 -2.00 0.84
C ARG A 65 -6.01 -3.11 -0.22
N ARG A 66 -6.32 -2.78 -1.49
CA ARG A 66 -6.30 -3.75 -2.59
C ARG A 66 -4.86 -4.13 -2.97
N ALA A 67 -3.95 -3.14 -3.02
CA ALA A 67 -2.53 -3.39 -3.24
C ALA A 67 -1.94 -4.29 -2.15
N ALA A 68 -2.27 -4.04 -0.88
CA ALA A 68 -1.85 -4.89 0.23
C ALA A 68 -2.43 -6.31 0.14
N ALA A 69 -3.71 -6.46 -0.23
CA ALA A 69 -4.32 -7.78 -0.40
C ALA A 69 -3.64 -8.61 -1.50
N LEU A 70 -3.35 -7.98 -2.65
CA LEU A 70 -2.58 -8.61 -3.72
C LEU A 70 -1.16 -8.95 -3.26
N GLY A 71 -0.51 -8.08 -2.48
CA GLY A 71 0.81 -8.32 -1.91
C GLY A 71 0.84 -9.54 -0.99
N ILE A 72 -0.17 -9.71 -0.14
CA ILE A 72 -0.28 -10.93 0.70
C ILE A 72 -0.35 -12.19 -0.14
N GLU A 73 -1.17 -12.20 -1.20
CA GLU A 73 -1.29 -13.38 -2.05
C GLU A 73 0.02 -13.67 -2.80
N LEU A 74 0.69 -12.61 -3.28
CA LEU A 74 2.00 -12.73 -3.92
C LEU A 74 3.06 -13.26 -2.95
N GLU A 75 3.13 -12.74 -1.72
CA GLU A 75 4.05 -13.23 -0.68
C GLU A 75 3.82 -14.72 -0.35
N ARG A 76 2.56 -15.18 -0.39
CA ARG A 76 2.24 -16.62 -0.22
C ARG A 76 2.76 -17.45 -1.39
N MET A 77 2.51 -17.01 -2.61
CA MET A 77 3.01 -17.67 -3.82
C MET A 77 4.55 -17.66 -3.88
N GLU A 78 5.21 -16.59 -3.44
CA GLU A 78 6.66 -16.49 -3.32
C GLU A 78 7.22 -17.49 -2.30
N GLY A 79 6.56 -17.64 -1.16
CA GLY A 79 6.90 -18.66 -0.17
C GLY A 79 6.80 -20.08 -0.73
N ASP A 80 5.74 -20.36 -1.48
CA ASP A 80 5.55 -21.64 -2.16
C ASP A 80 6.64 -21.89 -3.22
N LEU A 81 6.97 -20.89 -4.02
CA LEU A 81 8.07 -20.95 -4.99
C LEU A 81 9.43 -21.21 -4.32
N ALA A 82 9.72 -20.55 -3.19
CA ALA A 82 10.97 -20.70 -2.46
C ALA A 82 11.16 -22.13 -1.90
N GLU A 83 10.06 -22.80 -1.58
CA GLU A 83 10.04 -24.20 -1.14
C GLU A 83 10.00 -25.20 -2.31
N GLY A 84 10.01 -24.72 -3.56
CA GLY A 84 9.91 -25.56 -4.76
C GLY A 84 8.52 -26.17 -4.97
N ARG A 85 7.48 -25.62 -4.34
CA ARG A 85 6.10 -26.07 -4.51
C ARG A 85 5.52 -25.53 -5.83
N PRO A 86 4.59 -26.27 -6.48
CA PRO A 86 3.95 -25.81 -7.70
C PRO A 86 3.15 -24.52 -7.45
N VAL A 87 3.35 -23.53 -8.31
CA VAL A 87 2.64 -22.24 -8.29
C VAL A 87 2.12 -21.94 -9.69
N ASP A 88 0.89 -21.43 -9.77
CA ASP A 88 0.31 -20.92 -11.01
C ASP A 88 1.01 -19.60 -11.40
N LEU A 89 1.96 -19.69 -12.34
CA LEU A 89 2.74 -18.53 -12.81
C LEU A 89 1.89 -17.54 -13.62
N ASP A 90 0.79 -17.97 -14.24
CA ASP A 90 -0.11 -17.08 -14.97
C ASP A 90 -0.95 -16.25 -13.99
N LEU A 91 -1.43 -16.87 -12.90
CA LEU A 91 -2.05 -16.14 -11.81
C LEU A 91 -1.05 -15.19 -11.15
N PHE A 92 0.15 -15.67 -10.81
CA PHE A 92 1.20 -14.85 -10.20
C PHE A 92 1.51 -13.60 -11.04
N GLY A 93 1.72 -13.77 -12.35
CA GLY A 93 1.98 -12.67 -13.28
C GLY A 93 0.82 -11.68 -13.37
N ARG A 94 -0.43 -12.16 -13.40
CA ARG A 94 -1.62 -11.30 -13.40
C ARG A 94 -1.76 -10.50 -12.11
N LEU A 95 -1.60 -11.13 -10.94
CA LEU A 95 -1.68 -10.45 -9.64
C LEU A 95 -0.57 -9.39 -9.50
N SER A 96 0.66 -9.73 -9.90
CA SER A 96 1.79 -8.81 -9.94
C SER A 96 1.50 -7.60 -10.83
N GLY A 97 0.96 -7.84 -12.03
CA GLY A 97 0.56 -6.77 -12.95
C GLY A 97 -0.57 -5.88 -12.41
N HIS A 98 -1.57 -6.46 -11.73
CA HIS A 98 -2.63 -5.70 -11.07
C HIS A 98 -2.10 -4.85 -9.93
N GLN A 99 -1.22 -5.41 -9.09
CA GLN A 99 -0.63 -4.70 -7.97
C GLN A 99 0.18 -3.51 -8.47
N ARG A 100 1.05 -3.71 -9.48
CA ARG A 100 1.81 -2.63 -10.12
C ARG A 100 0.91 -1.49 -10.59
N ARG A 101 -0.17 -1.79 -11.33
CA ARG A 101 -1.11 -0.77 -11.82
C ARG A 101 -1.77 0.03 -10.70
N ILE A 102 -2.10 -0.61 -9.58
CA ILE A 102 -2.66 0.09 -8.41
C ILE A 102 -1.61 1.01 -7.79
N LEU A 103 -0.37 0.55 -7.63
CA LEU A 103 0.72 1.35 -7.07
C LEU A 103 1.07 2.55 -7.97
N GLU A 104 1.11 2.35 -9.29
CA GLU A 104 1.24 3.44 -10.28
C GLU A 104 0.09 4.45 -10.16
N THR A 105 -1.16 3.98 -10.04
CA THR A 105 -2.34 4.84 -9.87
C THR A 105 -2.26 5.69 -8.58
N LEU A 106 -1.66 5.14 -7.53
CA LEU A 106 -1.45 5.84 -6.27
C LEU A 106 -0.33 6.88 -6.32
N GLY A 107 0.49 6.88 -7.38
CA GLY A 107 1.67 7.75 -7.47
C GLY A 107 2.86 7.23 -6.68
N ILE A 108 2.87 5.94 -6.30
CA ILE A 108 4.05 5.30 -5.72
C ILE A 108 5.00 4.99 -6.87
N GLU A 109 5.81 5.98 -7.21
CA GLU A 109 6.78 5.87 -8.28
C GLU A 109 8.12 5.34 -7.76
N ARG A 110 8.78 4.54 -8.60
CA ARG A 110 10.18 4.18 -8.40
C ARG A 110 11.04 5.45 -8.46
N LYS A 111 11.45 5.98 -7.31
CA LYS A 111 12.42 7.07 -7.25
C LYS A 111 13.81 6.54 -7.61
N ALA A 112 14.38 7.03 -8.71
CA ALA A 112 15.78 6.73 -9.04
C ALA A 112 16.68 7.21 -7.89
N LYS A 113 17.58 6.35 -7.42
CA LYS A 113 18.58 6.74 -6.41
C LYS A 113 19.43 7.87 -7.00
N ASN A 114 19.51 9.00 -6.30
CA ASN A 114 20.42 10.07 -6.68
C ASN A 114 21.86 9.56 -6.50
N VAL A 115 22.53 9.29 -7.62
CA VAL A 115 23.93 8.83 -7.66
C VAL A 115 24.91 9.98 -7.92
N THR A 116 24.44 11.24 -7.95
CA THR A 116 25.31 12.41 -8.05
C THR A 116 26.24 12.45 -6.82
N PRO A 117 27.56 12.34 -7.01
CA PRO A 117 28.50 12.43 -5.89
C PRO A 117 28.39 13.81 -5.24
N THR A 118 28.37 13.84 -3.91
CA THR A 118 28.61 15.10 -3.18
C THR A 118 30.00 15.64 -3.52
N LEU A 119 30.22 16.93 -3.31
CA LEU A 119 31.55 17.53 -3.52
C LEU A 119 32.63 16.83 -2.69
N GLN A 120 32.33 16.37 -1.47
CA GLN A 120 33.26 15.57 -0.68
C GLN A 120 33.58 14.22 -1.35
N GLN A 121 32.56 13.49 -1.84
CA GLN A 121 32.74 12.20 -2.52
C GLN A 121 33.50 12.34 -3.84
N TYR A 122 33.23 13.39 -4.62
CA TYR A 122 33.94 13.69 -5.86
C TYR A 122 35.43 13.98 -5.61
N ARG A 123 35.74 14.75 -4.55
CA ARG A 123 37.13 15.04 -4.14
C ARG A 123 37.87 13.78 -3.72
N ALA A 124 37.25 12.93 -2.89
CA ALA A 124 37.85 11.67 -2.46
C ALA A 124 38.11 10.72 -3.65
N GLN A 125 37.18 10.63 -4.61
CA GLN A 125 37.36 9.84 -5.83
C GLN A 125 38.50 10.36 -6.71
N ARG A 126 38.62 11.69 -6.90
CA ARG A 126 39.75 12.26 -7.66
C ARG A 126 41.10 12.05 -6.99
N GLN A 127 41.17 12.08 -5.66
CA GLN A 127 42.41 11.83 -4.92
C GLN A 127 42.83 10.35 -4.96
N ALA A 128 41.86 9.44 -4.97
CA ALA A 128 42.13 7.99 -5.07
C ALA A 128 42.43 7.51 -6.50
N GLY A 129 41.99 8.24 -7.53
CA GLY A 129 42.17 7.89 -8.96
C GLY A 129 43.34 8.56 -9.68
N GLY A 130 44.21 9.29 -8.96
CA GLY A 130 45.39 9.94 -9.53
C GLY A 130 46.63 9.05 -9.49
N LEU A 131 46.86 8.30 -10.57
CA LEU A 131 48.16 7.82 -11.04
C LEU A 131 48.43 8.45 -12.40
#